data_AF-A0A271LKH7-F1
#
_entry.id   AF-A0A271LKH7-F1
#
_cell.length_a   1.000
_cell.length_b   1.000
_cell.length_c   1.000
_cell.angle_alpha   90.00
_cell.angle_beta   90.00
_cell.angle_gamma   90.00
#
_symmetry.space_group_name_H-M   'P 1'
#
loop_
_entity.id
_entity.type
_entity.pdbx_description
1 polymer ?
#
loop_
_entity_poly.entity_id
_entity_poly.type
_entity_poly.pdbx_seq_one_letter_code
_entity_poly.pdbx_strand_id
1 'polypeptide(L)'
;MKDDEDGYAFFSSSTLRLCEKPVGQWWYTYADQLYRHAVCAYTHAPETLHPELRSRMEMTWQFDALHERGAMGHAPVGHVYTPHGPATPNAVLLELRTSDMVGWIWGDMYSIVLFISRDDLANGNFDNVTFEITN
;
A
#
# COMPACT_ATOMS: atom_id res chain seq x y z
N MET A 1 -21.11 0.22 31.70
CA MET A 1 -21.94 1.30 31.16
C MET A 1 -22.84 1.73 32.30
N LYS A 2 -22.54 2.86 32.94
CA LYS A 2 -23.46 3.50 33.89
C LYS A 2 -24.14 4.60 33.08
N ASP A 3 -25.45 4.53 33.07
CA ASP A 3 -26.33 5.45 32.34
C ASP A 3 -26.62 6.61 33.30
N ASP A 4 -26.15 7.80 32.98
CA ASP A 4 -26.47 9.05 33.67
C ASP A 4 -26.98 10.09 32.65
N GLU A 5 -28.15 10.63 32.96
CA GLU A 5 -29.09 11.35 32.09
C GLU A 5 -28.62 12.70 31.51
N ASP A 6 -27.31 13.03 31.53
CA ASP A 6 -26.80 14.37 31.19
C ASP A 6 -25.99 14.44 29.88
N GLY A 7 -25.95 13.37 29.06
CA GLY A 7 -25.42 13.47 27.69
C GLY A 7 -23.91 13.73 27.58
N TYR A 8 -23.14 13.55 28.65
CA TYR A 8 -21.68 13.65 28.62
C TYR A 8 -21.03 12.28 28.82
N ALA A 9 -20.25 11.84 27.83
CA ALA A 9 -19.43 10.65 27.94
C ALA A 9 -18.15 10.94 28.76
N PHE A 10 -17.96 10.22 29.87
CA PHE A 10 -16.69 10.23 30.60
C PHE A 10 -15.61 9.50 29.77
N PHE A 11 -14.75 10.27 29.10
CA PHE A 11 -13.55 9.73 28.46
C PHE A 11 -12.44 9.59 29.52
N SER A 12 -12.11 8.35 29.88
CA SER A 12 -10.90 8.05 30.65
C SER A 12 -9.77 7.80 29.63
N SER A 13 -8.81 8.72 29.53
CA SER A 13 -7.58 8.48 28.78
C SER A 13 -6.50 7.98 29.74
N SER A 14 -5.94 6.81 29.47
CA SER A 14 -4.73 6.34 30.14
C SER A 14 -3.55 6.38 29.17
N THR A 15 -2.46 7.01 29.59
CA THR A 15 -1.21 6.99 28.84
C THR A 15 -0.39 5.80 29.33
N LEU A 16 -0.34 4.74 28.52
CA LEU A 16 0.55 3.61 28.76
C LEU A 16 1.86 3.84 28.02
N ARG A 17 2.98 3.47 28.64
CA ARG A 17 4.24 3.32 27.91
C ARG A 17 4.07 2.21 26.88
N LEU A 18 4.81 2.31 25.78
CA LEU A 18 4.69 1.36 24.69
C LEU A 18 4.97 -0.09 25.12
N CYS A 19 5.87 -0.29 26.09
CA CYS A 19 6.18 -1.58 26.70
C CYS A 19 5.12 -2.11 27.69
N GLU A 20 4.16 -1.28 28.10
CA GLU A 20 3.08 -1.63 29.04
C GLU A 20 1.80 -2.07 28.31
N LYS A 21 1.79 -1.97 26.97
CA LYS A 21 0.69 -2.50 26.14
C LYS A 21 0.70 -4.04 26.15
N PRO A 22 -0.47 -4.70 26.21
CA PRO A 22 -0.57 -6.15 26.23
C PRO A 22 0.10 -6.81 25.00
N VAL A 23 0.47 -8.07 25.21
CA VAL A 23 1.42 -8.89 24.43
C VAL A 23 1.34 -8.69 22.91
N GLY A 24 2.51 -8.45 22.28
CA GLY A 24 2.76 -8.54 20.84
C GLY A 24 2.29 -7.37 19.97
N GLN A 25 1.10 -6.80 20.23
CA GLN A 25 0.52 -5.75 19.37
C GLN A 25 1.26 -4.42 19.39
N TRP A 26 1.91 -4.11 20.52
CA TRP A 26 2.65 -2.86 20.67
C TRP A 26 3.83 -2.75 19.72
N TRP A 27 4.50 -3.87 19.44
CA TRP A 27 5.64 -3.91 18.53
C TRP A 27 5.20 -3.64 17.09
N TYR A 28 4.10 -4.27 16.64
CA TYR A 28 3.55 -4.01 15.31
C TYR A 28 3.15 -2.55 15.14
N THR A 29 2.47 -1.99 16.14
CA THR A 29 2.07 -0.58 16.12
C THR A 29 3.29 0.35 16.07
N TYR A 30 4.31 0.05 16.86
CA TYR A 30 5.56 0.82 16.88
C TYR A 30 6.27 0.75 15.54
N ALA A 31 6.42 -0.45 14.97
CA ALA A 31 7.14 -0.67 13.72
C ALA A 31 6.44 0.04 12.55
N ASP A 32 5.12 -0.07 12.44
CA ASP A 32 4.32 0.64 11.42
C ASP A 32 4.46 2.17 11.56
N GLN A 33 4.31 2.70 12.78
CA GLN A 33 4.47 4.15 13.01
C GLN A 33 5.88 4.64 12.69
N LEU A 34 6.90 3.88 13.09
CA LEU A 34 8.30 4.19 12.81
C LEU A 34 8.56 4.17 11.30
N TYR A 35 8.04 3.17 10.58
CA TYR A 35 8.18 3.06 9.13
C TYR A 35 7.54 4.25 8.41
N ARG A 36 6.27 4.56 8.71
CA ARG A 36 5.56 5.71 8.11
C ARG A 36 6.26 7.03 8.39
N HIS A 37 6.73 7.23 9.62
CA HIS A 37 7.49 8.41 9.98
C HIS A 37 8.82 8.48 9.21
N ALA A 38 9.52 7.34 9.10
CA ALA A 38 10.77 7.28 8.35
C ALA A 38 10.58 7.59 6.86
N VAL A 39 9.55 7.04 6.21
CA VAL A 39 9.22 7.36 4.81
C VAL A 39 8.93 8.85 4.64
N CYS A 40 8.11 9.43 5.52
CA CYS A 40 7.79 10.85 5.47
C CYS A 40 9.03 11.73 5.65
N ALA A 41 9.86 11.45 6.66
CA ALA A 41 11.10 12.20 6.89
C ALA A 41 12.10 12.04 5.74
N TYR A 42 12.25 10.82 5.19
CA TYR A 42 13.18 10.55 4.09
C TYR A 42 12.81 11.26 2.79
N THR A 43 11.52 11.33 2.47
CA THR A 43 11.02 12.00 1.25
C THR A 43 11.10 13.53 1.32
N HIS A 44 11.09 14.11 2.52
CA HIS A 44 11.19 15.57 2.70
C HIS A 44 12.63 16.04 2.94
N ALA A 45 13.36 15.38 3.84
CA ALA A 45 14.69 15.81 4.30
C ALA A 45 15.46 14.60 4.89
N PRO A 46 16.09 13.75 4.04
CA PRO A 46 16.67 12.47 4.45
C PRO A 46 17.81 12.59 5.46
N GLU A 47 18.45 13.74 5.57
CA GLU A 47 19.48 14.07 6.56
C GLU A 47 18.93 14.22 7.99
N THR A 48 17.61 14.39 8.15
CA THR A 48 16.97 14.49 9.48
C THR A 48 16.86 13.12 10.17
N LEU A 49 16.96 12.03 9.42
CA LEU A 49 16.97 10.69 9.96
C LEU A 49 18.34 10.34 10.55
N HIS A 50 18.31 9.68 11.71
CA HIS A 50 19.53 9.13 12.29
C HIS A 50 20.23 8.19 11.29
N PRO A 51 21.55 8.27 11.07
CA PRO A 51 22.23 7.52 10.01
C PRO A 51 21.99 6.01 10.04
N GLU A 52 21.93 5.42 11.24
CA GLU A 52 21.64 3.99 11.41
C GLU A 52 20.21 3.62 11.02
N LEU A 53 19.24 4.47 11.38
CA LEU A 53 17.84 4.26 11.01
C LEU A 53 17.66 4.40 9.50
N ARG A 54 18.29 5.42 8.90
CA ARG A 54 18.27 5.62 7.45
C ARG A 54 18.84 4.41 6.72
N SER A 55 20.03 3.94 7.10
CA SER A 55 20.65 2.78 6.45
C SER A 55 19.80 1.51 6.57
N ARG A 56 19.19 1.28 7.72
CA ARG A 56 18.26 0.15 7.92
C ARG A 56 17.02 0.28 7.02
N MET A 57 16.41 1.45 6.97
CA MET A 57 15.21 1.69 6.18
C MET A 57 15.49 1.62 4.67
N GLU A 58 16.60 2.18 4.19
CA GLU A 58 17.03 2.07 2.79
C GLU A 58 17.18 0.62 2.34
N MET A 59 17.70 -0.27 3.19
CA MET A 59 17.77 -1.70 2.90
C MET A 59 16.37 -2.33 2.76
N THR A 60 15.44 -1.99 3.66
CA THR A 60 14.05 -2.44 3.58
C THR A 60 13.37 -1.89 2.34
N TRP A 61 13.45 -0.59 2.07
CA TRP A 61 12.84 0.05 0.90
C TRP A 61 13.41 -0.44 -0.42
N GLN A 62 14.69 -0.81 -0.48
CA GLN A 62 15.25 -1.41 -1.68
C GLN A 62 14.60 -2.77 -1.98
N PHE A 63 14.34 -3.57 -0.94
CA PHE A 63 13.59 -4.81 -1.08
C PHE A 63 12.13 -4.54 -1.47
N ASP A 64 11.44 -3.64 -0.77
CA ASP A 64 10.04 -3.30 -1.03
C ASP A 64 9.86 -2.77 -2.46
N ALA A 65 10.72 -1.84 -2.91
CA ALA A 65 10.66 -1.28 -4.25
C ALA A 65 10.78 -2.33 -5.37
N LEU A 66 11.52 -3.42 -5.15
CA LEU A 66 11.60 -4.52 -6.12
C LEU A 66 10.31 -5.34 -6.21
N HIS A 67 9.57 -5.44 -5.11
CA HIS A 67 8.38 -6.28 -4.98
C HIS A 67 7.06 -5.51 -5.13
N GLU A 68 7.07 -4.20 -4.94
CA GLU A 68 5.91 -3.31 -4.97
C GLU A 68 5.87 -2.42 -6.22
N ARG A 69 6.87 -2.51 -7.11
CA ARG A 69 6.89 -1.76 -8.38
C ARG A 69 5.71 -2.10 -9.29
N GLY A 70 5.24 -1.09 -10.01
CA GLY A 70 4.30 -1.28 -11.11
C GLY A 70 4.92 -2.06 -12.26
N ALA A 71 4.11 -2.88 -12.93
CA ALA A 71 4.53 -3.67 -14.09
C ALA A 71 3.51 -3.56 -15.23
N MET A 72 3.97 -3.69 -16.47
CA MET A 72 3.16 -3.51 -17.68
C MET A 72 3.35 -4.68 -18.64
N GLY A 73 2.36 -4.96 -19.49
CA GLY A 73 2.51 -5.90 -20.61
C GLY A 73 2.77 -7.36 -20.22
N HIS A 74 2.47 -7.75 -18.98
CA HIS A 74 2.64 -9.12 -18.48
C HIS A 74 1.28 -9.78 -18.19
N ALA A 75 1.29 -11.07 -17.83
CA ALA A 75 0.12 -11.72 -17.26
C ALA A 75 -0.03 -11.29 -15.79
N PRO A 76 -1.23 -10.88 -15.33
CA PRO A 76 -1.44 -10.46 -13.95
C PRO A 76 -0.98 -11.52 -12.95
N VAL A 77 -0.44 -11.09 -11.81
CA VAL A 77 0.07 -12.03 -10.80
C VAL A 77 -1.06 -12.76 -10.06
N GLY A 78 -2.16 -12.06 -9.79
CA GLY A 78 -3.37 -12.62 -9.17
C GLY A 78 -4.49 -12.89 -10.17
N HIS A 79 -5.61 -13.45 -9.68
CA HIS A 79 -6.72 -13.79 -10.55
C HIS A 79 -7.51 -12.55 -10.97
N VAL A 80 -7.83 -12.46 -12.26
CA VAL A 80 -8.70 -11.45 -12.87
C VAL A 80 -9.67 -12.13 -13.84
N TYR A 81 -10.83 -11.54 -14.05
CA TYR A 81 -11.86 -12.05 -14.96
C TYR A 81 -11.69 -11.53 -16.39
N THR A 82 -11.14 -10.33 -16.56
CA THR A 82 -10.89 -9.76 -17.89
C THR A 82 -9.96 -10.67 -18.70
N PRO A 83 -10.40 -11.14 -19.89
CA PRO A 83 -9.55 -11.92 -20.78
C PRO A 83 -8.31 -11.11 -21.17
N HIS A 84 -7.14 -11.69 -20.96
CA HIS A 84 -5.85 -11.07 -21.21
C HIS A 84 -4.87 -12.06 -21.86
N GLY A 85 -3.77 -11.54 -22.40
CA GLY A 85 -2.74 -12.31 -23.08
C GLY A 85 -2.68 -12.09 -24.59
N PRO A 86 -1.72 -12.71 -25.30
CA PRO A 86 -1.42 -12.40 -26.70
C PRO A 86 -2.59 -12.62 -27.68
N ALA A 87 -3.48 -13.57 -27.38
CA ALA A 87 -4.61 -13.93 -28.23
C ALA A 87 -5.93 -13.20 -27.88
N THR A 88 -5.89 -12.27 -26.93
CA THR A 88 -7.09 -11.56 -26.44
C THR A 88 -7.11 -10.11 -26.92
N PRO A 89 -8.28 -9.47 -27.04
CA PRO A 89 -8.39 -8.08 -27.48
C PRO A 89 -7.86 -7.08 -26.46
N ASN A 90 -7.63 -7.49 -25.20
CA ASN A 90 -7.15 -6.62 -24.14
C ASN A 90 -5.67 -6.86 -23.84
N ALA A 91 -5.01 -5.80 -23.37
CA ALA A 91 -3.69 -5.85 -22.78
C ALA A 91 -3.75 -5.39 -21.33
N VAL A 92 -2.86 -5.94 -20.50
CA VAL A 92 -2.56 -5.36 -19.18
C VAL A 92 -1.73 -4.10 -19.42
N LEU A 93 -2.35 -2.96 -19.17
CA LEU A 93 -1.70 -1.67 -19.25
C LEU A 93 -0.73 -1.50 -18.10
N LEU A 94 -1.21 -1.69 -16.87
CA LEU A 94 -0.42 -1.49 -15.64
C LEU A 94 -1.01 -2.31 -14.49
N GLU A 95 -0.20 -3.12 -13.83
CA GLU A 95 -0.52 -3.72 -12.53
C GLU A 95 0.22 -2.96 -11.43
N LEU A 96 -0.50 -2.60 -10.37
CA LEU A 96 0.01 -1.93 -9.18
C LEU A 96 -0.33 -2.76 -7.95
N ARG A 97 0.69 -3.19 -7.23
CA ARG A 97 0.54 -3.95 -5.98
C ARG A 97 0.19 -3.02 -4.83
N THR A 98 -0.39 -3.57 -3.77
CA THR A 98 -0.38 -2.90 -2.46
C THR A 98 1.06 -2.54 -2.09
N SER A 99 1.27 -1.35 -1.53
CA SER A 99 2.59 -0.83 -1.15
C SER A 99 2.47 0.03 0.09
N ASP A 100 3.17 -0.37 1.14
CA ASP A 100 3.29 0.45 2.34
C ASP A 100 4.18 1.67 2.09
N MET A 101 5.14 1.57 1.17
CA MET A 101 6.06 2.65 0.81
C MET A 101 5.34 3.81 0.10
N VAL A 102 4.40 3.50 -0.78
CA VAL A 102 3.57 4.50 -1.50
C VAL A 102 2.29 4.85 -0.72
N GLY A 103 1.83 3.95 0.16
CA GLY A 103 0.67 4.16 1.01
C GLY A 103 -0.68 3.82 0.36
N TRP A 104 -0.68 2.95 -0.65
CA TRP A 104 -1.90 2.46 -1.30
C TRP A 104 -2.19 1.00 -0.94
N ILE A 105 -3.47 0.65 -0.88
CA ILE A 105 -3.94 -0.70 -0.57
C ILE A 105 -5.11 -1.06 -1.47
N TRP A 106 -5.11 -2.30 -1.98
CA TRP A 106 -6.16 -2.82 -2.84
C TRP A 106 -6.77 -4.07 -2.22
N GLY A 107 -8.05 -4.04 -1.86
CA GLY A 107 -8.71 -5.18 -1.20
C GLY A 107 -7.97 -5.64 0.06
N ASP A 108 -7.74 -6.95 0.18
CA ASP A 108 -6.98 -7.57 1.27
C ASP A 108 -5.53 -7.86 0.84
N MET A 109 -4.75 -6.79 0.64
CA MET A 109 -3.35 -6.83 0.17
C MET A 109 -3.15 -7.38 -1.25
N TYR A 110 -4.10 -7.10 -2.15
CA TYR A 110 -4.07 -7.49 -3.56
C TYR A 110 -3.39 -6.44 -4.46
N SER A 111 -3.44 -6.68 -5.77
CA SER A 111 -3.07 -5.72 -6.81
C SER A 111 -4.32 -5.13 -7.50
N ILE A 112 -4.21 -3.89 -7.98
CA ILE A 112 -5.09 -3.37 -9.02
C ILE A 112 -4.45 -3.60 -10.40
N VAL A 113 -5.23 -4.06 -11.36
CA VAL A 113 -4.80 -4.32 -12.74
C VAL A 113 -5.61 -3.44 -13.67
N LEU A 114 -4.93 -2.58 -14.41
CA LEU A 114 -5.50 -1.70 -15.42
C LEU A 114 -5.43 -2.39 -16.79
N PHE A 115 -6.56 -2.44 -17.48
CA PHE A 115 -6.70 -3.02 -18.81
C PHE A 115 -7.04 -1.96 -19.85
N ILE A 116 -6.63 -2.25 -21.07
CA ILE A 116 -6.93 -1.42 -22.23
C ILE A 116 -7.15 -2.33 -23.45
N SER A 117 -8.01 -1.93 -24.38
CA SER A 117 -8.12 -2.62 -25.66
C SER A 117 -6.82 -2.40 -26.46
N ARG A 118 -6.41 -3.41 -27.25
CA ARG A 118 -5.20 -3.30 -28.07
C ARG A 118 -5.31 -2.24 -29.16
N ASP A 119 -6.51 -2.05 -29.69
CA ASP A 119 -6.79 -1.03 -30.70
C ASP A 119 -6.65 0.37 -30.10
N ASP A 120 -7.20 0.60 -28.90
CA ASP A 120 -7.04 1.87 -28.18
C ASP A 120 -5.56 2.12 -27.83
N LEU A 121 -4.86 1.11 -27.33
CA LEU A 121 -3.43 1.19 -27.01
C LEU A 121 -2.58 1.53 -28.24
N ALA A 122 -2.87 0.91 -29.40
CA ALA A 122 -2.17 1.19 -30.66
C ALA A 122 -2.41 2.61 -31.17
N ASN A 123 -3.59 3.16 -30.91
CA ASN A 123 -3.96 4.53 -31.29
C ASN A 123 -3.59 5.58 -30.23
N GLY A 124 -3.03 5.18 -29.09
CA GLY A 124 -2.74 6.08 -27.97
C GLY A 124 -3.99 6.68 -27.33
N ASN A 125 -5.14 6.03 -27.46
CA ASN A 125 -6.39 6.44 -26.84
C ASN A 125 -6.51 5.80 -25.45
N PHE A 126 -6.56 6.59 -24.38
CA PHE A 126 -6.65 6.09 -23.01
C PHE A 126 -8.01 6.34 -22.34
N ASP A 127 -9.01 6.79 -23.11
CA ASP A 127 -10.33 7.17 -22.58
C ASP A 127 -11.13 5.98 -22.05
N ASN A 128 -10.82 4.76 -22.48
CA ASN A 128 -11.56 3.53 -22.18
C ASN A 128 -10.77 2.53 -21.29
N VAL A 129 -9.82 3.01 -20.48
CA VAL A 129 -9.10 2.15 -19.53
C VAL A 129 -10.07 1.61 -18.47
N THR A 130 -10.06 0.30 -18.26
CA THR A 130 -10.81 -0.37 -17.20
C THR A 130 -9.86 -0.92 -16.14
N PHE A 131 -10.40 -1.37 -15.00
CA PHE A 131 -9.58 -1.96 -13.95
C PHE A 131 -10.31 -3.11 -13.25
N GLU A 132 -9.52 -4.02 -12.67
CA GLU A 132 -9.97 -5.03 -11.71
C GLU A 132 -9.01 -5.09 -10.52
N ILE A 133 -9.48 -5.57 -9.38
CA ILE A 133 -8.62 -5.93 -8.24
C ILE A 133 -8.49 -7.45 -8.24
N THR A 134 -7.26 -7.94 -8.05
CA THR A 134 -7.01 -9.39 -8.03
C THR A 134 -7.68 -10.08 -6.84
N ASN A 135 -7.85 -11.41 -6.92
CA ASN A 135 -8.24 -12.29 -5.81
C ASN A 135 -7.22 -13.42 -5.63
#